data_AF-A0A9D4Y477-F1
#
_entry.id   AF-A0A9D4Y477-F1
#
_cell.length_a   1.000
_cell.length_b   1.000
_cell.length_c   1.000
_cell.angle_alpha   90.00
_cell.angle_beta   90.00
_cell.angle_gamma   90.00
#
_symmetry.space_group_name_H-M   'P 1'
#
loop_
_entity.id
_entity.type
_entity.pdbx_description
1 polymer ?
#
loop_
_entity_poly.entity_id
_entity_poly.type
_entity_poly.pdbx_seq_one_letter_code
_entity_poly.pdbx_strand_id
1 'polypeptide(L)'
;MKRKRRLLIFQTVSNTTRLIFQKNTQEVQQKPGGCPICLLFSVNTSGQFVGLAEMIGPVDFNKSLEYWQQDKWNGCFPLKWHIVKDVPNNVLRHIILLNNENKPVTNSRDTQEVLLEPGLKLIKLFKEYSSKTCILDDFGFYEGRQKTLSCLRSLPP
;
A
#
# COMPACT_ATOMS: atom_id res chain seq x y z
N MET A 1 15.14 -16.84 -15.01
CA MET A 1 15.53 -16.36 -13.67
C MET A 1 14.34 -15.62 -13.05
N LYS A 2 13.44 -16.34 -12.37
CA LYS A 2 12.16 -15.77 -11.88
C LYS A 2 12.42 -14.94 -10.62
N ARG A 3 12.43 -13.61 -10.77
CA ARG A 3 12.60 -12.66 -9.66
C ARG A 3 11.54 -12.95 -8.59
N LYS A 4 11.99 -13.17 -7.34
CA LYS A 4 11.15 -13.31 -6.15
C LYS A 4 10.26 -12.07 -6.03
N ARG A 5 9.02 -12.11 -6.54
CA ARG A 5 7.99 -11.13 -6.23
C ARG A 5 7.60 -11.35 -4.76
N ARG A 6 8.25 -10.63 -3.84
CA ARG A 6 7.75 -10.50 -2.48
C ARG A 6 6.48 -9.67 -2.59
N LEU A 7 5.34 -10.30 -2.36
CA LEU A 7 4.06 -9.61 -2.25
C LEU A 7 4.13 -8.68 -1.04
N LEU A 8 4.54 -7.43 -1.27
CA LEU A 8 4.39 -6.33 -0.32
C LEU A 8 3.12 -5.58 -0.74
N ILE A 9 1.96 -6.21 -0.52
CA ILE A 9 0.77 -5.40 -0.28
C ILE A 9 1.16 -4.56 0.93
N PHE A 10 1.21 -3.23 0.77
CA PHE A 10 1.46 -2.33 1.88
C PHE A 10 0.49 -2.69 3.00
N GLN A 11 1.02 -3.27 4.05
CA GLN A 11 0.45 -3.27 5.37
C GLN A 11 1.69 -3.42 6.23
N THR A 12 2.31 -2.28 6.47
CA THR A 12 3.39 -2.18 7.42
C THR A 12 2.96 -1.10 8.37
N VAL A 13 2.71 -1.43 9.62
CA VAL A 13 2.80 -0.45 10.68
C VAL A 13 4.15 -0.70 11.35
N SER A 14 5.23 -0.25 10.72
CA SER A 14 6.51 -0.05 11.42
C SER A 14 6.31 1.01 12.50
N ASN A 15 7.15 1.09 13.54
CA ASN A 15 7.05 2.13 14.57
C ASN A 15 7.03 3.56 13.98
N THR A 16 7.73 3.77 12.85
CA THR A 16 7.68 5.05 12.10
C THR A 16 6.33 5.24 11.42
N THR A 17 5.82 4.20 10.76
CA THR A 17 4.50 4.19 10.12
C THR A 17 3.36 4.39 11.13
N ARG A 18 3.51 3.86 12.37
CA ARG A 18 2.60 4.04 13.50
C ARG A 18 2.42 5.50 13.86
N LEU A 19 3.53 6.22 14.02
CA LEU A 19 3.52 7.64 14.39
C LEU A 19 2.90 8.50 13.28
N ILE A 20 3.17 8.17 12.01
CA ILE A 20 2.64 8.89 10.85
C ILE A 20 1.13 8.66 10.72
N PHE A 21 0.65 7.41 10.81
CA PHE A 21 -0.78 7.13 10.78
C PHE A 21 -1.51 7.78 11.95
N GLN A 22 -0.93 7.74 13.15
CA GLN A 22 -1.53 8.39 14.33
C GLN A 22 -1.59 9.91 14.18
N LYS A 23 -0.52 10.55 13.71
CA LYS A 23 -0.49 11.98 13.40
C LYS A 23 -1.53 12.35 12.34
N ASN A 24 -1.56 11.64 11.22
CA ASN A 24 -2.50 11.91 10.12
C ASN A 24 -3.96 11.69 10.56
N THR A 25 -4.22 10.66 11.38
CA THR A 25 -5.57 10.42 11.92
C THR A 25 -6.00 11.55 12.85
N GLN A 26 -5.11 12.02 13.74
CA GLN A 26 -5.40 13.15 14.62
C GLN A 26 -5.64 14.45 13.85
N GLU A 27 -4.82 14.74 12.82
CA GLU A 27 -4.99 15.93 11.97
C GLU A 27 -6.28 15.90 11.15
N VAL A 28 -6.71 14.72 10.69
CA VAL A 28 -7.98 14.55 9.95
C VAL A 28 -9.18 14.67 10.88
N GLN A 29 -9.12 14.12 12.10
CA GLN A 29 -10.19 14.24 13.09
C GLN A 29 -10.43 15.68 13.56
N GLN A 30 -9.43 16.57 13.44
CA GLN A 30 -9.54 17.97 13.84
C GLN A 30 -10.14 18.89 12.76
N LYS A 31 -10.31 18.42 11.51
CA LYS A 31 -10.85 19.26 10.42
C LYS A 31 -12.37 19.06 10.27
N PRO A 32 -13.21 20.11 10.46
CA PRO A 32 -14.63 20.04 10.14
C PRO A 32 -14.78 19.88 8.62
N GLY A 33 -15.35 18.75 8.18
CA GLY A 33 -15.54 18.43 6.75
C GLY A 33 -14.80 17.20 6.22
N GLY A 34 -14.05 16.47 7.06
CA GLY A 34 -13.55 15.12 6.78
C GLY A 34 -12.74 14.98 5.48
N CYS A 35 -11.43 15.20 5.53
CA CYS A 35 -10.56 14.88 4.38
C CYS A 35 -10.28 13.37 4.34
N PRO A 36 -10.68 12.63 3.29
CA PRO A 36 -10.41 11.20 3.19
C PRO A 36 -8.91 10.93 2.99
N ILE A 37 -8.37 9.97 3.75
CA ILE A 37 -6.97 9.52 3.58
C ILE A 37 -6.94 8.46 2.49
N CYS A 38 -6.39 8.83 1.34
CA CYS A 38 -6.15 7.91 0.24
C CYS A 38 -4.73 7.33 0.30
N LEU A 39 -4.61 6.03 0.11
CA LEU A 39 -3.36 5.28 0.11
C LEU A 39 -3.15 4.66 -1.27
N LEU A 40 -1.95 4.86 -1.82
CA LEU A 40 -1.51 4.20 -3.06
C LEU A 40 -0.53 3.08 -2.73
N PHE A 41 -0.83 1.89 -3.24
CA PHE A 41 -0.09 0.69 -2.91
C PHE A 41 0.91 0.39 -4.03
N SER A 42 2.16 0.08 -3.66
CA SER A 42 3.19 -0.41 -4.58
C SER A 42 4.01 -1.49 -3.90
N VAL A 43 4.44 -2.49 -4.66
CA VAL A 43 5.32 -3.54 -4.16
C VAL A 43 6.77 -3.12 -4.43
N ASN A 44 7.64 -3.16 -3.42
CA ASN A 44 9.06 -2.85 -3.62
C ASN A 44 9.66 -3.67 -4.75
N THR A 45 10.43 -3.02 -5.63
CA THR A 45 11.08 -3.62 -6.82
C THR A 45 10.12 -4.17 -7.89
N SER A 46 8.80 -3.97 -7.77
CA SER A 46 7.84 -4.38 -8.81
C SER A 46 7.87 -3.48 -10.04
N GLY A 47 8.23 -2.20 -9.86
CA GLY A 47 8.18 -1.20 -10.94
C GLY A 47 6.76 -0.73 -11.28
N GLN A 48 5.78 -0.99 -10.41
CA GLN A 48 4.38 -0.60 -10.61
C GLN A 48 3.68 -0.28 -9.29
N PHE A 49 2.60 0.49 -9.38
CA PHE A 49 1.59 0.59 -8.34
C PHE A 49 0.49 -0.45 -8.59
N VAL A 50 -0.12 -0.96 -7.53
CA VAL A 50 -1.07 -2.10 -7.58
C VAL A 50 -2.50 -1.70 -7.21
N GLY A 51 -2.70 -0.50 -6.63
CA GLY A 51 -4.04 -0.04 -6.32
C GLY A 51 -4.11 1.23 -5.48
N LEU A 52 -5.35 1.67 -5.27
CA LEU A 52 -5.77 2.83 -4.49
C LEU A 52 -6.83 2.38 -3.48
N ALA A 53 -6.63 2.70 -2.21
CA ALA A 53 -7.61 2.47 -1.16
C ALA A 53 -7.76 3.71 -0.27
N GLU A 54 -8.85 3.75 0.48
CA GLU A 54 -9.14 4.80 1.46
C GLU A 54 -9.11 4.20 2.87
N MET A 55 -8.48 4.89 3.81
CA MET A 55 -8.57 4.57 5.23
C MET A 55 -9.89 5.10 5.79
N ILE A 56 -10.75 4.19 6.22
CA ILE A 56 -12.13 4.50 6.66
C ILE A 56 -12.29 4.49 8.18
N GLY A 57 -11.21 4.36 8.93
CA GLY A 57 -11.25 4.31 10.39
C GLY A 57 -9.84 4.36 11.01
N PRO A 58 -9.76 4.52 12.34
CA PRO A 58 -8.49 4.66 13.05
C PRO A 58 -7.67 3.36 13.04
N VAL A 59 -6.39 3.48 13.37
CA VAL A 59 -5.52 2.32 13.60
C VAL A 59 -5.84 1.67 14.94
N ASP A 60 -6.16 0.38 14.92
CA ASP A 60 -6.24 -0.47 16.09
C ASP A 60 -4.90 -1.17 16.27
N PHE A 61 -4.16 -0.81 17.33
CA PHE A 61 -2.84 -1.36 17.64
C PHE A 61 -2.89 -2.71 18.38
N ASN A 62 -4.05 -3.08 18.91
CA ASN A 62 -4.22 -4.32 19.68
C ASN A 62 -4.54 -5.52 18.77
N LYS A 63 -4.85 -5.26 17.50
CA LYS A 63 -5.14 -6.28 16.51
C LYS A 63 -3.93 -6.56 15.63
N SER A 64 -3.40 -7.79 15.72
CA SER A 64 -2.45 -8.33 14.74
C SER A 64 -3.23 -9.13 13.69
N LEU A 65 -2.72 -9.16 12.44
CA LEU A 65 -3.28 -10.03 11.41
C LEU A 65 -2.41 -11.28 11.30
N GLU A 66 -3.00 -12.45 11.48
CA GLU A 66 -2.29 -13.74 11.50
C GLU A 66 -1.68 -14.13 10.13
N TYR A 67 -2.07 -13.43 9.06
CA TYR A 67 -1.57 -13.68 7.71
C TYR A 67 -0.23 -13.01 7.40
N TRP A 68 0.37 -12.29 8.37
CA TRP A 68 1.69 -11.71 8.19
C TRP A 68 2.76 -12.80 8.02
N GLN A 69 3.66 -12.60 7.05
CA GLN A 69 4.81 -13.50 6.90
C GLN A 69 5.84 -13.33 8.04
N GLN A 70 5.76 -12.25 8.82
CA GLN A 70 6.65 -11.98 9.96
C GLN A 70 5.82 -11.49 11.16
N ASP A 71 6.12 -12.03 12.34
CA ASP A 71 5.44 -11.69 13.62
C ASP A 71 5.82 -10.32 14.19
N LYS A 72 6.41 -9.44 13.36
CA LYS A 72 6.91 -8.11 13.77
C LYS A 72 5.88 -6.99 13.57
N TRP A 73 4.73 -7.29 12.97
CA TRP A 73 3.76 -6.28 12.57
C TRP A 73 2.52 -6.32 13.48
N ASN A 74 2.38 -5.28 14.31
CA ASN A 74 1.22 -5.10 15.18
C ASN A 74 0.41 -3.90 14.72
N GLY A 75 -0.91 -4.09 14.69
CA GLY A 75 -1.88 -3.08 14.35
C GLY A 75 -2.44 -3.18 12.93
N CYS A 76 -3.70 -2.78 12.79
CA CYS A 76 -4.37 -2.71 11.50
C CYS A 76 -5.41 -1.58 11.49
N PHE A 77 -5.83 -1.17 10.31
CA PHE A 77 -6.90 -0.19 10.13
C PHE A 77 -7.79 -0.62 8.98
N PRO A 78 -9.09 -0.29 9.02
CA PRO A 78 -10.02 -0.66 7.97
C PRO A 78 -9.74 0.15 6.69
N LEU A 79 -9.78 -0.55 5.55
CA LEU A 79 -9.54 -0.01 4.22
C LEU A 79 -10.73 -0.27 3.31
N LYS A 80 -11.07 0.72 2.48
CA LYS A 80 -11.97 0.57 1.33
C LYS A 80 -11.16 0.68 0.05
N TRP A 81 -11.03 -0.41 -0.69
CA TRP A 81 -10.38 -0.39 -2.00
C TRP A 81 -11.27 0.32 -3.03
N HIS A 82 -10.69 1.27 -3.75
CA HIS A 82 -11.36 1.98 -4.83
C HIS A 82 -10.92 1.46 -6.20
N ILE A 83 -9.63 1.15 -6.35
CA ILE A 83 -9.05 0.66 -7.60
C ILE A 83 -8.03 -0.44 -7.26
N VAL A 84 -8.15 -1.59 -7.92
CA VAL A 84 -7.18 -2.69 -7.84
C VAL A 84 -6.71 -3.00 -9.26
N LYS A 85 -5.55 -2.47 -9.65
CA LYS A 85 -4.95 -2.70 -10.97
C LYS A 85 -3.48 -2.31 -10.99
N ASP A 86 -2.73 -2.93 -11.89
CA ASP A 86 -1.33 -2.61 -12.08
C ASP A 86 -1.18 -1.34 -12.94
N VAL A 87 -0.47 -0.35 -12.43
CA VAL A 87 -0.10 0.88 -13.14
C VAL A 87 1.44 0.99 -13.16
N PRO A 88 2.10 0.85 -14.32
CA PRO A 88 3.56 0.86 -14.38
C PRO A 88 4.16 2.23 -14.03
N ASN A 89 5.36 2.23 -13.45
CA ASN A 89 6.03 3.45 -13.01
C ASN A 89 6.32 4.44 -14.15
N ASN A 90 6.49 3.98 -15.38
CA ASN A 90 6.71 4.88 -16.53
C ASN A 90 5.52 5.83 -16.78
N VAL A 91 4.31 5.42 -16.40
CA VAL A 91 3.10 6.25 -16.49
C VAL A 91 3.14 7.37 -15.43
N LEU A 92 3.72 7.11 -14.26
CA LEU A 92 3.61 8.00 -13.09
C LEU A 92 4.87 8.80 -12.79
N ARG A 93 6.03 8.40 -13.33
CA ARG A 93 7.36 8.99 -13.02
C ARG A 93 7.51 10.49 -13.32
N HIS A 94 6.59 11.07 -14.09
CA HIS A 94 6.60 12.50 -14.41
C HIS A 94 5.95 13.35 -13.31
N ILE A 95 5.26 12.74 -12.34
CA ILE A 95 4.76 13.42 -11.15
C ILE A 95 5.94 13.59 -10.19
N ILE A 96 6.35 14.84 -10.01
CA ILE A 96 7.44 15.24 -9.13
C ILE A 96 6.88 15.73 -7.79
N LEU A 97 7.48 15.28 -6.70
CA LEU A 97 7.10 15.66 -5.33
C LEU A 97 8.08 16.69 -4.77
N LEU A 98 7.63 17.94 -4.63
CA LEU A 98 8.44 19.03 -4.08
C LEU A 98 8.88 18.73 -2.63
N ASN A 99 8.00 18.11 -1.85
CA ASN A 99 8.24 17.69 -0.46
C ASN A 99 9.08 16.40 -0.33
N ASN A 100 9.67 15.92 -1.43
CA ASN A 100 10.54 14.75 -1.46
C ASN A 100 11.77 15.01 -2.35
N GLU A 101 12.47 16.12 -2.12
CA GLU A 101 13.71 16.49 -2.83
C GLU A 101 13.53 16.53 -4.37
N ASN A 102 12.34 16.91 -4.84
CA ASN A 102 11.97 16.90 -6.27
C ASN A 102 12.15 15.52 -6.94
N LYS A 103 12.04 14.44 -6.18
CA LYS A 103 12.07 13.08 -6.71
C LYS A 103 10.70 12.72 -7.32
N PRO A 104 10.69 11.83 -8.33
CA PRO A 104 9.46 11.23 -8.83
C PRO A 104 8.67 10.53 -7.72
N VAL A 105 7.34 10.54 -7.82
CA VAL A 105 6.44 9.79 -6.92
C VAL A 105 6.75 8.28 -6.89
N THR A 106 7.35 7.74 -7.94
CA THR A 106 7.77 6.34 -8.03
C THR A 106 8.98 5.99 -7.15
N ASN A 107 9.66 7.01 -6.62
CA ASN A 107 10.83 6.87 -5.75
C ASN A 107 10.49 7.17 -4.27
N SER A 108 9.21 7.35 -3.98
CA SER A 108 8.68 7.50 -2.64
C SER A 108 9.03 6.32 -1.74
N ARG A 109 9.37 6.61 -0.49
CA ARG A 109 9.49 5.59 0.57
C ARG A 109 8.11 5.26 1.15
N ASP A 110 8.07 4.22 1.98
CA ASP A 110 6.89 3.86 2.76
C ASP A 110 6.34 5.12 3.46
N THR A 111 5.03 5.33 3.40
CA THR A 111 4.29 6.48 3.96
C THR A 111 4.67 7.89 3.45
N GLN A 112 5.35 8.02 2.31
CA GLN A 112 5.60 9.34 1.71
C GLN A 112 4.29 10.10 1.48
N GLU A 113 4.19 11.30 2.05
CA GLU A 113 3.06 12.18 1.82
C GLU A 113 3.09 12.75 0.40
N VAL A 114 1.94 12.71 -0.26
CA VAL A 114 1.71 13.33 -1.57
C VAL A 114 0.74 14.48 -1.36
N LEU A 115 1.19 15.70 -1.61
CA LEU A 115 0.35 16.89 -1.50
C LEU A 115 -0.81 16.85 -2.51
N LEU A 116 -1.85 17.65 -2.24
CA LEU A 116 -3.11 17.62 -2.98
C LEU A 116 -2.94 17.69 -4.50
N GLU A 117 -2.20 18.68 -5.00
CA GLU A 117 -2.01 18.92 -6.44
C GLU A 117 -1.36 17.73 -7.18
N PRO A 118 -0.18 17.21 -6.76
CA PRO A 118 0.35 15.96 -7.28
C PRO A 118 -0.58 14.76 -7.10
N GLY A 119 -1.31 14.69 -5.98
CA GLY A 119 -2.23 13.61 -5.65
C GLY A 119 -3.41 13.52 -6.61
N LEU A 120 -4.00 14.66 -6.99
CA LEU A 120 -5.09 14.72 -7.96
C LEU A 120 -4.63 14.23 -9.35
N LYS A 121 -3.44 14.64 -9.79
CA LYS A 121 -2.84 14.15 -11.05
C LYS A 121 -2.61 12.64 -11.01
N LEU A 122 -2.09 12.15 -9.88
CA LEU A 122 -1.83 10.73 -9.66
C LEU A 122 -3.12 9.91 -9.76
N ILE A 123 -4.19 10.33 -9.08
CA ILE A 123 -5.50 9.68 -9.12
C ILE A 123 -6.09 9.69 -10.53
N LYS A 124 -5.97 10.82 -11.25
CA LYS A 124 -6.44 10.94 -12.63
C LYS A 124 -5.76 9.92 -13.56
N LEU A 125 -4.43 9.87 -13.54
CA LEU A 125 -3.67 8.87 -14.31
C LEU A 125 -4.02 7.44 -13.89
N PHE A 126 -4.20 7.22 -12.59
CA PHE A 126 -4.65 5.92 -12.09
C PHE A 126 -5.99 5.54 -12.67
N LYS A 127 -6.97 6.45 -12.78
CA LYS A 127 -8.27 6.15 -13.38
C LYS A 127 -8.17 5.89 -14.88
N GLU A 128 -7.45 6.75 -15.61
CA GLU A 128 -7.34 6.72 -17.07
C GLU A 128 -6.55 5.52 -17.61
N TYR A 129 -5.58 5.01 -16.84
CA TYR A 129 -4.76 3.89 -17.31
C TYR A 129 -5.60 2.60 -17.46
N SER A 130 -5.75 2.09 -18.68
CA SER A 130 -6.37 0.78 -18.92
C SER A 130 -5.35 -0.32 -18.66
N SER A 131 -5.41 -0.93 -17.48
CA SER A 131 -4.56 -2.07 -17.14
C SER A 131 -5.09 -3.36 -17.76
N LYS A 132 -4.17 -4.27 -18.09
CA LYS A 132 -4.46 -5.63 -18.56
C LYS A 132 -4.27 -6.68 -17.48
N THR A 133 -3.67 -6.30 -16.35
CA THR A 133 -3.33 -7.20 -15.25
C THR A 133 -3.59 -6.56 -13.90
N CYS A 134 -3.91 -7.39 -12.92
CA CYS A 134 -3.98 -6.99 -11.53
C CYS A 134 -3.55 -8.14 -10.63
N ILE A 135 -3.28 -7.82 -9.36
CA ILE A 135 -2.94 -8.81 -8.34
C ILE A 135 -3.97 -9.93 -8.18
N LEU A 136 -5.24 -9.69 -8.55
CA LEU A 136 -6.31 -10.69 -8.45
C LEU A 136 -6.15 -11.80 -9.49
N ASP A 137 -5.48 -11.53 -10.62
CA ASP A 137 -5.20 -12.55 -11.65
C ASP A 137 -4.26 -13.64 -11.12
N ASP A 138 -3.41 -13.29 -10.16
CA ASP A 138 -2.44 -14.17 -9.51
C ASP A 138 -2.97 -14.79 -8.20
N PHE A 139 -4.25 -14.61 -7.85
CA PHE A 139 -4.78 -14.98 -6.53
C PHE A 139 -4.60 -16.48 -6.21
N GLY A 140 -4.88 -17.36 -7.18
CA GLY A 140 -4.71 -18.82 -7.00
C GLY A 140 -3.26 -19.24 -6.76
N PHE A 141 -2.29 -18.52 -7.36
CA PHE A 141 -0.87 -18.75 -7.09
C PHE A 141 -0.51 -18.38 -5.65
N TYR A 142 -0.99 -17.23 -5.17
CA TYR A 142 -0.71 -16.76 -3.81
C TYR A 142 -1.38 -17.63 -2.74
N GLU A 143 -2.60 -18.09 -2.97
CA GLU A 143 -3.31 -18.99 -2.07
C GLU A 143 -2.57 -20.34 -1.92
N GLY A 144 -2.17 -20.95 -3.04
CA GLY A 144 -1.41 -22.21 -3.02
C GLY A 144 -0.06 -22.09 -2.32
N ARG A 145 0.63 -20.96 -2.52
CA ARG A 145 1.88 -20.66 -1.82
C ARG A 145 1.66 -20.47 -0.32
N GLN A 146 0.59 -19.80 0.10
CA GLN A 146 0.28 -19.61 1.52
C GLN A 146 -0.01 -20.94 2.21
N LYS A 147 -0.83 -21.81 1.59
CA LYS A 147 -1.12 -23.17 2.10
C LYS A 147 0.14 -24.02 2.27
N THR A 148 1.07 -23.93 1.33
CA THR A 148 2.36 -24.65 1.42
C THR A 148 3.21 -24.14 2.58
N LEU A 149 3.29 -22.80 2.74
CA LEU A 149 4.05 -22.18 3.83
C LEU A 149 3.44 -22.45 5.21
N SER A 150 2.10 -22.45 5.33
CA SER A 150 1.43 -22.80 6.58
C SER A 150 1.65 -24.26 6.95
N CYS A 151 1.60 -25.17 5.98
CA CYS A 151 1.90 -26.59 6.19
C CYS A 151 3.35 -26.80 6.69
N LEU A 152 4.33 -26.14 6.05
CA LEU A 152 5.73 -26.20 6.49
C LEU A 152 5.93 -25.67 7.93
N ARG A 153 5.17 -24.66 8.34
CA ARG A 153 5.21 -24.12 9.71
C ARG A 153 4.59 -25.05 10.76
N SER A 154 3.70 -25.95 10.36
CA SER A 154 3.06 -26.92 11.27
C SER A 154 3.83 -28.22 11.47
N LEU A 155 4.94 -28.43 10.73
CA LEU A 155 5.79 -29.59 10.92
C LEU A 155 6.73 -29.37 12.12
N PRO A 156 6.91 -30.37 13.01
CA PRO A 156 7.89 -30.28 14.08
C PRO A 156 9.33 -30.21 13.50
N PRO A 157 10.27 -29.60 14.24
CA PRO A 157 11.66 -29.40 13.80
C PRO A 157 12.43 -30.70 13.56
#